data_AF-A0A553DRY0-F1
#
_entry.id   AF-A0A553DRY0-F1
#
_cell.length_a   1.000
_cell.length_b   1.000
_cell.length_c   1.000
_cell.angle_alpha   90.00
_cell.angle_beta   90.00
_cell.angle_gamma   90.00
#
_symmetry.space_group_name_H-M   'P 1'
#
loop_
_entity.id
_entity.type
_entity.pdbx_description
1 polymer ?
#
loop_
_entity_poly.entity_id
_entity_poly.type
_entity_poly.pdbx_seq_one_letter_code
_entity_poly.pdbx_strand_id
1 'polypeptide(L)'
;MPIEEKNTITKLEVHTILNLKVNLANYSEPNKYSISIPDYYQANTTEYNKGQIDLKYGKLNCVAKEKTIVVELESALTGYTHLAKEEVSIIKESNPNLLTVEDIKKDLKTNDSQQEPIYYEDANSIIYGEEIQVICFGYDSVLKSYLVYQAEITGYGEDLTPKERLNLAIHMLKNGKNIFKKEYKNTPFNSWEQYVANTSTAEINFITKPYSNINKEIKAFLNCNENVSIPNSSANLYRVNLAMNETYLNFLDAIKSKNVINFNLPDAIHENFESTFFDYETNNKYTLNQIENVDVVKISSAEYETESAKLICHIEYQGKNFYIISKDVSQFTKDFYIKMFNYYSKNKTLGIPS
;
A
#
# COMPACT_ATOMS: atom_id res chain seq x y z
N MET A 1 34.95 -23.53 12.50
CA MET A 1 33.59 -23.00 12.28
C MET A 1 33.75 -21.56 11.79
N PRO A 2 33.18 -21.18 10.64
CA PRO A 2 33.15 -19.78 10.25
C PRO A 2 32.25 -19.04 11.24
N ILE A 3 32.69 -17.85 11.66
CA ILE A 3 31.91 -16.93 12.48
C ILE A 3 30.76 -16.47 11.59
N GLU A 4 29.52 -16.83 11.94
CA GLU A 4 28.34 -16.20 11.35
C GLU A 4 28.44 -14.70 11.61
N GLU A 5 28.62 -13.91 10.55
CA GLU A 5 28.43 -12.48 10.62
C GLU A 5 26.98 -12.25 11.08
N LYS A 6 26.80 -11.88 12.35
CA LYS A 6 25.55 -11.26 12.80
C LYS A 6 25.32 -10.06 11.88
N ASN A 7 24.43 -10.21 10.90
CA ASN A 7 23.93 -9.14 10.05
C ASN A 7 23.38 -8.04 10.97
N THR A 8 24.22 -7.08 11.31
CA THR A 8 23.94 -6.02 12.27
C THR A 8 23.72 -4.76 11.47
N ILE A 9 22.52 -4.20 11.56
CA ILE A 9 22.22 -2.90 10.97
C ILE A 9 23.08 -1.86 11.70
N THR A 10 23.77 -1.01 10.95
CA THR A 10 24.50 0.11 11.53
C THR A 10 23.54 1.20 11.99
N LYS A 11 23.88 1.92 13.08
CA LYS A 11 23.11 3.09 13.51
C LYS A 11 22.94 4.14 12.39
N LEU A 12 23.92 4.22 11.49
CA LEU A 12 23.90 5.10 10.32
C LEU A 12 22.82 4.68 9.31
N GLU A 13 22.70 3.39 9.00
CA GLU A 13 21.63 2.89 8.12
C GLU A 13 20.25 3.15 8.70
N VAL A 14 20.06 2.89 10.01
CA VAL A 14 18.79 3.21 10.67
C VAL A 14 18.46 4.69 10.54
N HIS A 15 19.41 5.56 10.89
CA HIS A 15 19.22 7.00 10.80
C HIS A 15 18.91 7.47 9.37
N THR A 16 19.57 6.86 8.38
CA THR A 16 19.35 7.17 6.97
C THR A 16 17.93 6.82 6.56
N ILE A 17 17.46 5.60 6.83
CA ILE A 17 16.11 5.14 6.47
C ILE A 17 15.03 5.95 7.21
N LEU A 18 15.20 6.21 8.50
CA LEU A 18 14.25 7.00 9.29
C LEU A 18 14.08 8.44 8.76
N ASN A 19 15.10 8.97 8.06
CA ASN A 19 15.07 10.31 7.47
C ASN A 19 14.69 10.33 5.98
N LEU A 20 14.44 9.18 5.35
CA LEU A 20 13.96 9.15 3.97
C LEU A 20 12.65 9.92 3.85
N LYS A 21 12.44 10.55 2.69
CA LYS A 21 11.19 11.27 2.40
C LYS A 21 10.03 10.28 2.51
N VAL A 22 8.89 10.77 2.99
CA VAL A 22 7.64 10.04 3.03
C VAL A 22 6.54 11.04 2.77
N ASN A 23 5.64 10.72 1.84
CA ASN A 23 4.43 11.50 1.73
C ASN A 23 3.39 10.95 2.69
N LEU A 24 2.78 11.82 3.49
CA LEU A 24 1.86 11.44 4.55
C LEU A 24 0.45 11.94 4.25
N ALA A 25 -0.53 11.16 4.66
CA ALA A 25 -1.93 11.50 4.70
C ALA A 25 -2.45 11.40 6.14
N ASN A 26 -3.39 12.26 6.50
CA ASN A 26 -3.98 12.26 7.84
C ASN A 26 -5.19 11.35 7.82
N TYR A 27 -5.16 10.32 8.65
CA TYR A 27 -6.27 9.43 8.91
C TYR A 27 -6.78 9.70 10.32
N SER A 28 -8.00 10.23 10.42
CA SER A 28 -8.52 10.72 11.69
C SER A 28 -10.01 10.53 11.81
N GLU A 29 -10.45 10.23 13.02
CA GLU A 29 -11.85 10.30 13.40
C GLU A 29 -12.03 11.33 14.54
N PRO A 30 -12.92 12.32 14.39
CA PRO A 30 -13.08 13.40 15.37
C PRO A 30 -13.25 12.87 16.80
N ASN A 31 -12.48 13.45 17.74
CA ASN A 31 -12.45 13.11 19.16
C ASN A 31 -12.00 11.67 19.50
N LYS A 32 -11.69 10.82 18.52
CA LYS A 32 -11.21 9.45 18.74
C LYS A 32 -9.70 9.35 18.53
N TYR A 33 -9.22 9.69 17.34
CA TYR A 33 -7.80 9.58 16.97
C TYR A 33 -7.45 10.50 15.79
N SER A 34 -6.15 10.78 15.65
CA SER A 34 -5.56 11.41 14.46
C SER A 34 -4.17 10.82 14.27
N ILE A 35 -3.96 10.11 13.17
CA ILE A 35 -2.69 9.46 12.84
C ILE A 35 -2.24 9.84 11.44
N SER A 36 -0.92 9.88 11.24
CA SER A 36 -0.32 10.16 9.94
C SER A 36 0.24 8.89 9.31
N ILE A 37 -0.35 8.47 8.20
CA ILE A 37 0.02 7.24 7.48
C ILE A 37 0.67 7.59 6.14
N PRO A 38 1.55 6.76 5.57
CA PRO A 38 2.05 7.00 4.21
C PRO A 38 0.90 7.05 3.21
N ASP A 39 0.97 7.94 2.22
CA ASP A 39 -0.14 8.22 1.30
C ASP A 39 -0.51 7.04 0.40
N TYR A 40 0.40 6.08 0.20
CA TYR A 40 0.16 4.84 -0.53
C TYR A 40 -0.34 3.68 0.35
N TYR A 41 -0.71 3.94 1.60
CA TYR A 41 -1.35 2.97 2.47
C TYR A 41 -2.87 3.13 2.47
N GLN A 42 -3.56 2.00 2.61
CA GLN A 42 -4.97 1.94 2.98
C GLN A 42 -5.08 1.69 4.49
N ALA A 43 -6.16 2.18 5.08
CA ALA A 43 -6.42 2.03 6.51
C ALA A 43 -7.85 1.54 6.74
N ASN A 44 -7.98 0.48 7.53
CA ASN A 44 -9.26 -0.07 7.96
C ASN A 44 -9.38 0.02 9.48
N THR A 45 -10.52 0.49 9.98
CA THR A 45 -10.73 0.67 11.43
C THR A 45 -11.70 -0.37 11.95
N THR A 46 -11.28 -1.08 13.00
CA THR A 46 -12.13 -1.97 13.79
C THR A 46 -12.19 -1.50 15.23
N GLU A 47 -13.40 -1.44 15.79
CA GLU A 47 -13.61 -1.07 17.19
C GLU A 47 -13.96 -2.31 18.02
N TYR A 48 -13.20 -2.53 19.09
CA TYR A 48 -13.39 -3.62 20.03
C TYR A 48 -13.91 -3.08 21.35
N ASN A 49 -15.00 -3.65 21.84
CA ASN A 49 -15.47 -3.42 23.20
C ASN A 49 -14.67 -4.26 24.21
N LYS A 50 -14.89 -3.97 25.48
CA LYS A 50 -14.33 -4.71 26.61
C LYS A 50 -14.40 -6.22 26.46
N GLY A 51 -13.26 -6.89 26.65
CA GLY A 51 -13.15 -8.34 26.55
C GLY A 51 -13.19 -8.91 25.13
N GLN A 52 -13.36 -8.10 24.08
CA GLN A 52 -13.37 -8.58 22.69
C GLN A 52 -11.98 -8.66 22.06
N ILE A 53 -10.97 -8.12 22.72
CA ILE A 53 -9.58 -8.13 22.25
C ILE A 53 -8.63 -8.40 23.41
N ASP A 54 -7.72 -9.36 23.22
CA ASP A 54 -6.71 -9.77 24.21
C ASP A 54 -5.33 -9.23 23.83
N LEU A 55 -5.20 -7.90 23.88
CA LEU A 55 -3.94 -7.21 23.66
C LEU A 55 -3.38 -6.69 24.99
N LYS A 56 -2.08 -6.86 25.19
CA LYS A 56 -1.35 -6.35 26.34
C LYS A 56 -0.01 -5.78 25.92
N TYR A 57 0.29 -4.58 26.39
CA TYR A 57 1.56 -3.89 26.18
C TYR A 57 2.11 -3.42 27.53
N GLY A 58 3.08 -4.12 28.10
CA GLY A 58 3.60 -3.77 29.41
C GLY A 58 2.49 -3.78 30.46
N LYS A 59 2.20 -2.61 31.06
CA LYS A 59 1.12 -2.46 32.05
C LYS A 59 -0.22 -2.08 31.41
N LEU A 60 -0.25 -1.82 30.11
CA LEU A 60 -1.46 -1.51 29.36
C LEU A 60 -2.17 -2.81 29.00
N ASN A 61 -3.30 -3.09 29.65
CA ASN A 61 -4.14 -4.25 29.36
C ASN A 61 -5.41 -3.80 28.64
N CYS A 62 -5.58 -4.22 27.39
CA CYS A 62 -6.71 -3.85 26.53
C CYS A 62 -8.00 -4.60 26.86
N VAL A 63 -7.92 -5.82 27.43
CA VAL A 63 -9.08 -6.62 27.84
C VAL A 63 -9.97 -5.85 28.82
N ALA A 64 -9.33 -5.10 29.72
CA ALA A 64 -10.01 -4.33 30.75
C ALA A 64 -10.54 -2.97 30.27
N LYS A 65 -10.24 -2.57 29.02
CA LYS A 65 -10.65 -1.27 28.48
C LYS A 65 -12.07 -1.35 27.94
N GLU A 66 -12.86 -0.31 28.20
CA GLU A 66 -14.22 -0.22 27.67
C GLU A 66 -14.23 -0.27 26.13
N LYS A 67 -13.20 0.33 25.51
CA LYS A 67 -13.03 0.37 24.07
C LYS A 67 -11.57 0.44 23.67
N THR A 68 -11.22 -0.32 22.63
CA THR A 68 -9.93 -0.27 21.93
C THR A 68 -10.22 -0.14 20.44
N ILE A 69 -9.56 0.81 19.77
CA ILE A 69 -9.68 0.98 18.31
C ILE A 69 -8.41 0.43 17.70
N VAL A 70 -8.53 -0.44 16.70
CA VAL A 70 -7.40 -0.94 15.92
C VAL A 70 -7.54 -0.41 14.50
N VAL A 71 -6.48 0.20 14.00
CA VAL A 71 -6.37 0.64 12.60
C VAL A 71 -5.38 -0.28 11.91
N GLU A 72 -5.87 -1.14 11.03
CA GLU A 72 -5.05 -1.98 10.17
C GLU A 72 -4.51 -1.13 9.02
N LEU A 73 -3.23 -1.28 8.70
CA LEU A 73 -2.53 -0.53 7.68
C LEU A 73 -2.05 -1.49 6.58
N GLU A 74 -2.43 -1.22 5.34
CA GLU A 74 -2.08 -2.06 4.20
C GLU A 74 -1.41 -1.24 3.09
N SER A 75 -0.18 -1.61 2.73
CA SER A 75 0.58 -0.96 1.67
C SER A 75 0.03 -1.33 0.29
N ALA A 76 -0.19 -0.36 -0.60
CA ALA A 76 -0.55 -0.62 -2.00
C ALA A 76 0.49 -1.46 -2.76
N LEU A 77 1.72 -1.56 -2.22
CA LEU A 77 2.81 -2.36 -2.76
C LEU A 77 2.69 -3.85 -2.45
N THR A 78 1.94 -4.21 -1.40
CA THR A 78 1.90 -5.58 -0.85
C THR A 78 0.48 -6.13 -0.67
N GLY A 79 -0.54 -5.34 -0.99
CA GLY A 79 -1.94 -5.52 -0.58
C GLY A 79 -2.73 -6.74 -1.09
N TYR A 80 -2.09 -7.75 -1.66
CA TYR A 80 -2.73 -9.05 -1.96
C TYR A 80 -1.98 -10.25 -1.39
N THR A 81 -0.81 -10.02 -0.80
CA THR A 81 0.12 -11.08 -0.41
C THR A 81 0.64 -10.93 1.00
N HIS A 82 0.15 -9.92 1.73
CA HIS A 82 0.43 -9.70 3.15
C HIS A 82 1.93 -9.77 3.49
N LEU A 83 2.84 -9.18 2.71
CA LEU A 83 4.30 -9.22 3.00
C LEU A 83 4.62 -8.81 4.46
N ALA A 84 3.81 -7.89 4.95
CA ALA A 84 3.84 -7.34 6.27
C ALA A 84 2.41 -7.20 6.78
N LYS A 85 2.23 -7.34 8.09
CA LYS A 85 1.04 -6.87 8.78
C LYS A 85 1.43 -5.66 9.62
N GLU A 86 0.73 -4.55 9.44
CA GLU A 86 0.95 -3.30 10.20
C GLU A 86 -0.38 -2.89 10.85
N GLU A 87 -0.37 -2.55 12.13
CA GLU A 87 -1.57 -2.09 12.84
C GLU A 87 -1.25 -1.02 13.90
N VAL A 88 -2.24 -0.18 14.21
CA VAL A 88 -2.17 0.83 15.26
C VAL A 88 -3.30 0.61 16.25
N SER A 89 -2.95 0.24 17.48
CA SER A 89 -3.88 0.19 18.59
C SER A 89 -3.98 1.55 19.26
N ILE A 90 -5.20 2.10 19.33
CA ILE A 90 -5.54 3.35 20.00
C ILE A 90 -6.30 3.01 21.28
N ILE A 91 -5.70 3.33 22.42
CA ILE A 91 -6.17 2.88 23.73
C ILE A 91 -6.35 4.09 24.65
N LYS A 92 -7.59 4.37 25.07
CA LYS A 92 -7.89 5.45 26.02
C LYS A 92 -7.29 5.15 27.39
N GLU A 93 -6.48 6.08 27.88
CA GLU A 93 -5.80 5.98 29.15
C GLU A 93 -5.39 7.37 29.62
N SER A 94 -5.64 7.69 30.89
CA SER A 94 -5.29 9.00 31.45
C SER A 94 -3.86 9.05 31.96
N ASN A 95 -3.25 7.90 32.27
CA ASN A 95 -1.88 7.83 32.76
C ASN A 95 -0.86 7.67 31.61
N PRO A 96 0.01 8.68 31.36
CA PRO A 96 1.02 8.65 30.30
C PRO A 96 2.26 7.79 30.61
N ASN A 97 2.36 7.18 31.81
CA ASN A 97 3.56 6.48 32.27
C ASN A 97 3.34 4.95 32.46
N LEU A 98 2.51 4.33 31.62
CA LEU A 98 2.17 2.90 31.70
C LEU A 98 2.96 2.00 30.75
N LEU A 99 3.64 2.58 29.76
CA LEU A 99 4.35 1.82 28.74
C LEU A 99 5.78 2.34 28.59
N THR A 100 6.74 1.43 28.70
CA THR A 100 8.15 1.65 28.40
C THR A 100 8.70 0.47 27.61
N VAL A 101 9.82 0.66 26.91
CA VAL A 101 10.49 -0.45 26.20
C VAL A 101 10.93 -1.54 27.18
N GLU A 102 11.29 -1.20 28.43
CA GLU A 102 11.60 -2.19 29.47
C GLU A 102 10.39 -3.02 29.87
N ASP A 103 9.18 -2.43 29.89
CA ASP A 103 7.96 -3.19 30.17
C ASP A 103 7.65 -4.17 29.03
N ILE A 104 7.84 -3.75 27.77
CA ILE A 104 7.70 -4.65 26.60
C ILE A 104 8.70 -5.80 26.68
N LYS A 105 9.99 -5.51 26.95
CA LYS A 105 11.03 -6.55 27.07
C LYS A 105 10.76 -7.54 28.19
N LYS A 106 10.07 -7.14 29.27
CA LYS A 106 9.67 -8.07 30.34
C LYS A 106 8.58 -9.03 29.87
N ASP A 107 7.59 -8.55 29.13
CA ASP A 107 6.53 -9.40 28.58
C ASP A 107 7.09 -10.42 27.57
N LEU A 108 8.13 -10.06 26.82
CA LEU A 108 8.82 -11.00 25.92
C LEU A 108 9.53 -12.13 26.68
N LYS A 109 10.15 -11.83 27.83
CA LYS A 109 10.88 -12.80 28.65
C LYS A 109 9.98 -13.79 29.39
N THR A 110 8.70 -13.46 29.58
CA THR A 110 7.78 -14.34 30.31
C THR A 110 7.23 -15.48 29.47
N ASN A 111 7.34 -15.41 28.14
CA ASN A 111 6.66 -16.36 27.25
C ASN A 111 7.57 -17.46 26.69
N ASP A 112 8.88 -17.29 26.58
CA ASP A 112 9.78 -18.41 26.26
C ASP A 112 11.23 -18.20 26.70
N SER A 113 11.91 -19.30 26.98
CA SER A 113 13.17 -19.37 27.74
C SER A 113 14.44 -18.94 26.98
N GLN A 114 14.31 -18.15 25.91
CA GLN A 114 15.42 -17.50 25.23
C GLN A 114 15.12 -16.02 24.98
N GLN A 115 16.13 -15.18 25.17
CA GLN A 115 16.00 -13.76 24.93
C GLN A 115 16.02 -13.53 23.41
N GLU A 116 14.86 -13.15 22.84
CA GLU A 116 14.73 -12.79 21.43
C GLU A 116 15.82 -11.80 21.00
N PRO A 117 16.40 -11.95 19.79
CA PRO A 117 17.40 -11.03 19.30
C PRO A 117 16.80 -9.63 19.17
N ILE A 118 17.50 -8.62 19.69
CA ILE A 118 17.12 -7.21 19.55
C ILE A 118 18.01 -6.59 18.46
N TYR A 119 17.39 -6.05 17.41
CA TYR A 119 18.08 -5.41 16.29
C TYR A 119 18.14 -3.89 16.44
N TYR A 120 17.15 -3.30 17.11
CA TYR A 120 17.09 -1.87 17.38
C TYR A 120 16.25 -1.60 18.63
N GLU A 121 16.64 -0.61 19.42
CA GLU A 121 15.81 -0.04 20.49
C GLU A 121 16.11 1.45 20.67
N ASP A 122 15.07 2.20 21.05
CA ASP A 122 15.19 3.56 21.59
C ASP A 122 14.20 3.77 22.75
N ALA A 123 13.87 5.01 23.09
CA ALA A 123 13.00 5.31 24.23
C ALA A 123 11.57 4.77 24.08
N ASN A 124 11.09 4.60 22.84
CA ASN A 124 9.69 4.29 22.55
C ASN A 124 9.47 3.33 21.39
N SER A 125 10.52 2.60 20.99
CA SER A 125 10.44 1.60 19.94
C SER A 125 11.46 0.48 20.09
N ILE A 126 11.13 -0.67 19.54
CA ILE A 126 11.97 -1.87 19.54
C ILE A 126 11.74 -2.68 18.25
N ILE A 127 12.81 -3.24 17.69
CA ILE A 127 12.80 -4.25 16.63
C ILE A 127 13.45 -5.51 17.19
N TYR A 128 12.73 -6.63 17.20
CA TYR A 128 13.18 -7.88 17.82
C TYR A 128 12.60 -9.12 17.14
N GLY A 129 13.11 -10.29 17.52
CA GLY A 129 12.53 -11.59 17.16
C GLY A 129 13.13 -12.21 15.91
N GLU A 130 13.18 -13.55 15.85
CA GLU A 130 13.55 -14.26 14.60
C GLU A 130 12.50 -14.02 13.50
N GLU A 131 11.23 -14.09 13.88
CA GLU A 131 10.13 -13.45 13.14
C GLU A 131 10.15 -11.96 13.50
N ILE A 132 10.80 -11.16 12.66
CA ILE A 132 11.07 -9.75 13.00
C ILE A 132 9.75 -9.00 13.25
N GLN A 133 9.62 -8.52 14.48
CA GLN A 133 8.54 -7.68 14.98
C GLN A 133 9.04 -6.27 15.25
N VAL A 134 8.16 -5.31 15.02
CA VAL A 134 8.40 -3.88 15.28
C VAL A 134 7.30 -3.38 16.20
N ILE A 135 7.69 -2.74 17.29
CA ILE A 135 6.77 -2.00 18.15
C ILE A 135 7.25 -0.55 18.24
N CYS A 136 6.34 0.40 18.06
CA CYS A 136 6.58 1.81 18.32
C CYS A 136 5.36 2.40 19.03
N PHE A 137 5.56 3.15 20.10
CA PHE A 137 4.44 3.68 20.87
C PHE A 137 4.64 5.14 21.24
N GLY A 138 3.53 5.80 21.58
CA GLY A 138 3.52 7.19 22.02
C GLY A 138 2.19 7.54 22.65
N TYR A 139 2.16 8.65 23.37
CA TYR A 139 0.99 9.11 24.11
C TYR A 139 0.47 10.42 23.53
N ASP A 140 -0.80 10.43 23.12
CA ASP A 140 -1.50 11.65 22.75
C ASP A 140 -2.11 12.30 24.00
N SER A 141 -1.50 13.40 24.44
CA SER A 141 -1.95 14.16 25.60
C SER A 141 -3.29 14.88 25.40
N VAL A 142 -3.65 15.21 24.17
CA VAL A 142 -4.92 15.89 23.84
C VAL A 142 -6.08 14.91 23.95
N LEU A 143 -5.91 13.73 23.35
CA LEU A 143 -6.94 12.69 23.32
C LEU A 143 -6.89 11.73 24.51
N LYS A 144 -5.85 11.83 25.35
CA LYS A 144 -5.56 10.94 26.49
C LYS A 144 -5.61 9.48 26.06
N SER A 145 -4.74 9.14 25.12
CA SER A 145 -4.66 7.81 24.54
C SER A 145 -3.23 7.41 24.20
N TYR A 146 -2.91 6.13 24.36
CA TYR A 146 -1.75 5.55 23.70
C TYR A 146 -2.08 5.26 22.24
N LEU A 147 -1.11 5.48 21.36
CA LEU A 147 -1.05 4.88 20.05
C LEU A 147 0.09 3.88 20.09
N VAL A 148 -0.20 2.61 19.85
CA VAL A 148 0.77 1.52 19.81
C VAL A 148 0.76 0.96 18.40
N TYR A 149 1.81 1.29 17.65
CA TYR A 149 2.07 0.68 16.36
C TYR A 149 2.75 -0.66 16.55
N GLN A 150 2.24 -1.67 15.86
CA GLN A 150 2.84 -2.97 15.74
C GLN A 150 2.98 -3.36 14.27
N ALA A 151 4.07 -4.03 13.95
CA ALA A 151 4.23 -4.68 12.67
C ALA A 151 4.98 -5.99 12.77
N GLU A 152 4.67 -6.91 11.87
CA GLU A 152 5.35 -8.18 11.70
C GLU A 152 5.59 -8.44 10.21
N ILE A 153 6.74 -9.03 9.90
CA ILE A 153 6.99 -9.59 8.57
C ILE A 153 6.31 -10.97 8.54
N THR A 154 5.36 -11.19 7.64
CA THR A 154 4.60 -12.46 7.63
C THR A 154 5.38 -13.59 6.94
N GLY A 155 4.86 -14.83 7.02
CA GLY A 155 5.42 -16.02 6.38
C GLY A 155 5.58 -15.94 4.85
N TYR A 156 4.89 -15.03 4.15
CA TYR A 156 5.14 -14.79 2.72
C TYR A 156 6.48 -14.08 2.44
N GLY A 157 7.12 -13.55 3.49
CA GLY A 157 8.47 -13.01 3.47
C GLY A 157 9.58 -14.06 3.56
N GLU A 158 9.27 -15.36 3.52
CA GLU A 158 10.25 -16.46 3.61
C GLU A 158 11.42 -16.33 2.63
N ASP A 159 11.19 -15.83 1.42
CA ASP A 159 12.21 -15.61 0.39
C ASP A 159 13.12 -14.39 0.64
N LEU A 160 12.82 -13.54 1.65
CA LEU A 160 13.62 -12.35 1.93
C LEU A 160 14.93 -12.71 2.62
N THR A 161 16.04 -12.15 2.11
CA THR A 161 17.33 -12.24 2.78
C THR A 161 17.29 -11.55 4.16
N PRO A 162 18.14 -11.94 5.12
CA PRO A 162 18.20 -11.26 6.42
C PRO A 162 18.37 -9.74 6.31
N LYS A 163 19.13 -9.27 5.31
CA LYS A 163 19.32 -7.84 5.04
C LYS A 163 18.04 -7.16 4.56
N GLU A 164 17.26 -7.79 3.68
CA GLU A 164 15.98 -7.25 3.20
C GLU A 164 14.93 -7.21 4.31
N ARG A 165 14.88 -8.25 5.17
CA ARG A 165 13.97 -8.26 6.33
C ARG A 165 14.29 -7.12 7.29
N LEU A 166 15.56 -6.92 7.60
CA LEU A 166 16.02 -5.83 8.44
C LEU A 166 15.76 -4.46 7.81
N ASN A 167 15.99 -4.31 6.50
CA ASN A 167 15.63 -3.08 5.77
C ASN A 167 14.13 -2.78 5.86
N LEU A 168 13.28 -3.79 5.64
CA LEU A 168 11.83 -3.69 5.74
C LEU A 168 11.39 -3.30 7.15
N ALA A 169 11.95 -3.93 8.18
CA ALA A 169 11.64 -3.63 9.58
C ALA A 169 11.98 -2.18 9.98
N ILE A 170 13.06 -1.61 9.45
CA ILE A 170 13.38 -0.19 9.70
C ILE A 170 12.39 0.73 8.97
N HIS A 171 11.90 0.35 7.78
CA HIS A 171 10.83 1.09 7.09
C HIS A 171 9.51 1.00 7.85
N MET A 172 9.16 -0.16 8.39
CA MET A 172 8.02 -0.31 9.31
C MET A 172 8.19 0.59 10.55
N LEU A 173 9.38 0.63 11.14
CA LEU A 173 9.65 1.54 12.26
C LEU A 173 9.49 3.01 11.85
N LYS A 174 9.95 3.40 10.65
CA LYS A 174 9.74 4.73 10.09
C LYS A 174 8.24 5.05 10.01
N ASN A 175 7.42 4.11 9.52
CA ASN A 175 5.95 4.25 9.50
C ASN A 175 5.38 4.40 10.91
N GLY A 176 5.80 3.53 11.84
CA GLY A 176 5.52 3.61 13.27
C GLY A 176 5.76 5.01 13.82
N LYS A 177 6.94 5.60 13.55
CA LYS A 177 7.27 6.95 14.00
C LYS A 177 6.46 8.05 13.30
N ASN A 178 6.05 7.83 12.04
CA ASN A 178 5.25 8.80 11.30
C ASN A 178 3.83 8.93 11.86
N ILE A 179 3.23 7.85 12.40
CA ILE A 179 1.88 7.86 12.98
C ILE A 179 1.67 8.98 13.99
N PHE A 180 2.71 9.34 14.75
CA PHE A 180 2.68 10.36 15.79
C PHE A 180 2.84 11.79 15.28
N LYS A 181 3.17 12.01 14.00
CA LYS A 181 3.37 13.35 13.44
C LYS A 181 2.01 14.05 13.32
N LYS A 182 1.87 15.20 13.98
CA LYS A 182 0.64 16.04 13.90
C LYS A 182 0.75 17.12 12.82
N GLU A 183 1.96 17.58 12.56
CA GLU A 183 2.24 18.62 11.56
C GLU A 183 3.28 18.10 10.58
N TYR A 184 2.93 18.07 9.30
CA TYR A 184 3.83 17.71 8.22
C TYR A 184 3.42 18.43 6.94
N LYS A 185 4.42 18.73 6.10
CA LYS A 185 4.18 19.27 4.77
C LYS A 185 3.95 18.10 3.82
N ASN A 186 2.73 17.95 3.32
CA ASN A 186 2.44 17.05 2.19
C ASN A 186 3.34 17.46 1.02
N THR A 187 4.33 16.61 0.74
CA THR A 187 5.33 16.83 -0.28
C THR A 187 5.30 15.59 -1.16
N PRO A 188 4.40 15.55 -2.16
CA PRO A 188 4.19 14.35 -2.96
C PRO A 188 5.49 13.92 -3.62
N PHE A 189 5.62 12.63 -3.84
CA PHE A 189 6.66 12.13 -4.74
C PHE A 189 6.36 12.64 -6.15
N ASN A 190 7.37 12.96 -6.94
CA ASN A 190 7.15 13.48 -8.29
C ASN A 190 7.27 12.40 -9.37
N SER A 191 7.78 11.23 -9.02
CA SER A 191 8.07 10.16 -9.98
C SER A 191 8.16 8.79 -9.31
N TRP A 192 8.19 7.73 -10.12
CA TRP A 192 8.37 6.34 -9.66
C TRP A 192 9.73 6.13 -8.98
N GLU A 193 10.79 6.75 -9.51
CA GLU A 193 12.15 6.70 -8.95
C GLU A 193 12.19 7.23 -7.52
N GLN A 194 11.39 8.26 -7.21
CA GLN A 194 11.30 8.75 -5.84
C GLN A 194 10.63 7.73 -4.91
N TYR A 195 9.62 6.97 -5.36
CA TYR A 195 9.08 5.86 -4.57
C TYR A 195 10.16 4.80 -4.34
N VAL A 196 10.84 4.36 -5.41
CA VAL A 196 11.91 3.35 -5.31
C VAL A 196 13.03 3.76 -4.34
N ALA A 197 13.43 5.03 -4.34
CA ALA A 197 14.49 5.52 -3.47
C ALA A 197 14.09 5.72 -2.00
N ASN A 198 12.79 5.73 -1.68
CA ASN A 198 12.29 6.09 -0.34
C ASN A 198 11.48 4.98 0.35
N THR A 199 11.39 3.81 -0.29
CA THR A 199 10.63 2.65 0.14
C THR A 199 11.57 1.43 0.30
N SER A 200 11.15 0.43 1.06
CA SER A 200 11.97 -0.74 1.32
C SER A 200 12.29 -1.51 0.02
N THR A 201 13.50 -2.06 -0.05
CA THR A 201 13.91 -2.88 -1.21
C THR A 201 12.99 -4.09 -1.37
N ALA A 202 12.55 -4.68 -0.25
CA ALA A 202 11.63 -5.81 -0.25
C ALA A 202 10.30 -5.48 -0.94
N GLU A 203 9.64 -4.38 -0.56
CA GLU A 203 8.37 -3.98 -1.18
C GLU A 203 8.54 -3.63 -2.67
N ILE A 204 9.63 -2.92 -3.03
CA ILE A 204 9.90 -2.57 -4.44
C ILE A 204 10.18 -3.84 -5.27
N ASN A 205 10.96 -4.78 -4.75
CA ASN A 205 11.19 -6.06 -5.43
C ASN A 205 9.90 -6.84 -5.59
N PHE A 206 9.03 -6.80 -4.59
CA PHE A 206 7.75 -7.49 -4.60
C PHE A 206 6.83 -6.99 -5.72
N ILE A 207 6.71 -5.67 -5.89
CA ILE A 207 5.89 -5.10 -6.97
C ILE A 207 6.57 -5.17 -8.34
N THR A 208 7.90 -5.10 -8.41
CA THR A 208 8.61 -5.10 -9.71
C THR A 208 8.69 -6.49 -10.36
N LYS A 209 8.77 -7.56 -9.56
CA LYS A 209 8.91 -8.94 -10.05
C LYS A 209 7.76 -9.37 -10.98
N PRO A 210 6.46 -9.17 -10.66
CA PRO A 210 5.36 -9.43 -11.58
C PRO A 210 5.50 -8.71 -12.93
N TYR A 211 5.93 -7.44 -12.92
CA TYR A 211 6.04 -6.62 -14.13
C TYR A 211 7.19 -7.02 -15.05
N SER A 212 8.20 -7.73 -14.53
CA SER A 212 9.23 -8.36 -15.34
C SER A 212 8.66 -9.52 -16.19
N ASN A 213 7.66 -10.25 -15.67
CA ASN A 213 6.97 -11.30 -16.41
C ASN A 213 5.98 -10.72 -17.43
N ILE A 214 5.29 -9.61 -17.10
CA ILE A 214 4.46 -8.87 -18.06
C ILE A 214 5.25 -8.49 -19.32
N ASN A 215 6.52 -8.07 -19.17
CA ASN A 215 7.34 -7.75 -20.32
C ASN A 215 7.52 -8.95 -21.26
N LYS A 216 7.53 -10.19 -20.74
CA LYS A 216 7.54 -11.41 -21.56
C LYS A 216 6.18 -11.64 -22.23
N GLU A 217 5.09 -11.42 -21.50
CA GLU A 217 3.72 -11.53 -22.03
C GLU A 217 3.49 -10.59 -23.22
N ILE A 218 3.87 -9.31 -23.08
CA ILE A 218 3.82 -8.28 -24.13
C ILE A 218 4.65 -8.70 -25.35
N LYS A 219 5.82 -9.31 -25.12
CA LYS A 219 6.75 -9.71 -26.18
C LYS A 219 6.28 -10.91 -26.99
N ALA A 220 5.69 -11.93 -26.36
CA ALA A 220 5.64 -13.25 -26.96
C ALA A 220 4.33 -14.04 -26.80
N PHE A 221 3.48 -13.74 -25.81
CA PHE A 221 2.46 -14.73 -25.40
C PHE A 221 1.01 -14.26 -25.54
N LEU A 222 0.69 -13.00 -25.23
CA LEU A 222 -0.72 -12.58 -25.19
C LEU A 222 -1.31 -12.43 -26.61
N ASN A 223 -2.36 -13.18 -26.95
CA ASN A 223 -3.08 -13.03 -28.21
C ASN A 223 -4.04 -11.83 -28.18
N CYS A 224 -4.64 -11.55 -29.33
CA CYS A 224 -5.51 -10.41 -29.47
C CYS A 224 -6.80 -10.61 -28.66
N ASN A 225 -7.20 -9.58 -27.90
CA ASN A 225 -8.35 -9.57 -26.99
C ASN A 225 -8.25 -10.56 -25.82
N GLU A 226 -7.06 -11.09 -25.56
CA GLU A 226 -6.76 -11.84 -24.34
C GLU A 226 -6.30 -10.90 -23.22
N ASN A 227 -6.42 -11.39 -21.99
CA ASN A 227 -5.91 -10.72 -20.81
C ASN A 227 -5.23 -11.70 -19.86
N VAL A 228 -4.36 -11.16 -19.02
CA VAL A 228 -3.72 -11.90 -17.94
C VAL A 228 -3.71 -11.06 -16.68
N SER A 229 -4.04 -11.69 -15.56
CA SER A 229 -3.93 -11.05 -14.25
C SER A 229 -2.47 -10.85 -13.88
N ILE A 230 -2.14 -9.65 -13.42
CA ILE A 230 -0.81 -9.34 -12.92
C ILE A 230 -0.73 -9.94 -11.51
N PRO A 231 0.19 -10.91 -11.26
CA PRO A 231 0.30 -11.51 -9.94
C PRO A 231 0.46 -10.45 -8.85
N ASN A 232 -0.26 -10.64 -7.74
CA ASN A 232 -0.18 -9.79 -6.54
C ASN A 232 -0.57 -8.33 -6.80
N SER A 233 -1.42 -8.09 -7.80
CA SER A 233 -1.92 -6.77 -8.17
C SER A 233 -3.41 -6.84 -8.48
N SER A 234 -4.13 -5.75 -8.23
CA SER A 234 -5.51 -5.56 -8.69
C SER A 234 -5.61 -5.31 -10.20
N ALA A 235 -4.47 -5.26 -10.89
CA ALA A 235 -4.39 -4.88 -12.28
C ALA A 235 -4.32 -6.11 -13.22
N ASN A 236 -4.93 -5.97 -14.39
CA ASN A 236 -4.83 -6.95 -15.48
C ASN A 236 -4.17 -6.28 -16.69
N LEU A 237 -3.39 -7.07 -17.44
CA LEU A 237 -2.86 -6.68 -18.75
C LEU A 237 -3.81 -7.21 -19.83
N TYR A 238 -4.28 -6.31 -20.70
CA TYR A 238 -5.10 -6.62 -21.86
C TYR A 238 -4.30 -6.34 -23.14
N ARG A 239 -4.38 -7.24 -24.12
CA ARG A 239 -3.98 -6.92 -25.49
C ARG A 239 -5.23 -6.70 -26.32
N VAL A 240 -5.29 -5.62 -27.09
CA VAL A 240 -6.48 -5.29 -27.89
C VAL A 240 -6.18 -5.21 -29.38
N ASN A 241 -7.17 -5.51 -30.23
CA ASN A 241 -7.07 -5.22 -31.66
C ASN A 241 -7.24 -3.71 -31.93
N LEU A 242 -7.01 -3.32 -33.18
CA LEU A 242 -7.18 -1.94 -33.63
C LEU A 242 -8.62 -1.44 -33.44
N ALA A 243 -9.63 -2.24 -33.77
CA ALA A 243 -11.04 -1.85 -33.63
C ALA A 243 -11.46 -1.57 -32.17
N MET A 244 -10.98 -2.38 -31.23
CA MET A 244 -11.23 -2.21 -29.80
C MET A 244 -10.45 -1.02 -29.24
N ASN A 245 -9.22 -0.79 -29.71
CA ASN A 245 -8.45 0.40 -29.40
C ASN A 245 -9.16 1.69 -29.89
N GLU A 246 -9.61 1.70 -31.14
CA GLU A 246 -10.39 2.82 -31.71
C GLU A 246 -11.69 3.06 -30.94
N THR A 247 -12.39 1.99 -30.57
CA THR A 247 -13.61 2.08 -29.75
C THR A 247 -13.31 2.66 -28.37
N TYR A 248 -12.19 2.28 -27.74
CA TYR A 248 -11.77 2.86 -26.48
C TYR A 248 -11.48 4.36 -26.59
N LEU A 249 -10.75 4.78 -27.64
CA LEU A 249 -10.46 6.20 -27.87
C LEU A 249 -11.75 7.00 -28.10
N ASN A 250 -12.69 6.46 -28.89
CA ASN A 250 -14.00 7.08 -29.11
C ASN A 250 -14.82 7.17 -27.81
N PHE A 251 -14.70 6.18 -26.91
CA PHE A 251 -15.32 6.23 -25.59
C PHE A 251 -14.76 7.37 -24.73
N LEU A 252 -13.44 7.57 -24.71
CA LEU A 252 -12.83 8.69 -24.00
C LEU A 252 -13.34 10.04 -24.54
N ASP A 253 -13.50 10.17 -25.86
CA ASP A 253 -14.07 11.36 -26.49
C ASP A 253 -15.55 11.55 -26.14
N ALA A 254 -16.32 10.46 -26.00
CA ALA A 254 -17.69 10.50 -25.49
C ALA A 254 -17.75 10.98 -24.03
N ILE A 255 -16.80 10.58 -23.17
CA ILE A 255 -16.70 11.11 -21.80
C ILE A 255 -16.41 12.61 -21.82
N LYS A 256 -15.40 13.04 -22.60
CA LYS A 256 -15.00 14.47 -22.71
C LYS A 256 -16.14 15.35 -23.21
N SER A 257 -16.91 14.85 -24.18
CA SER A 257 -18.05 15.56 -24.77
C SER A 257 -19.36 15.40 -23.98
N LYS A 258 -19.35 14.68 -22.86
CA LYS A 258 -20.53 14.39 -22.01
C LYS A 258 -21.66 13.67 -22.76
N ASN A 259 -21.32 12.85 -23.75
CA ASN A 259 -22.26 12.13 -24.62
C ASN A 259 -22.19 10.60 -24.48
N VAL A 260 -21.67 10.09 -23.35
CA VAL A 260 -21.55 8.64 -23.08
C VAL A 260 -22.88 7.90 -23.22
N ILE A 261 -24.00 8.54 -22.86
CA ILE A 261 -25.35 7.93 -22.98
C ILE A 261 -25.73 7.56 -24.43
N ASN A 262 -25.09 8.18 -25.42
CA ASN A 262 -25.31 7.92 -26.85
C ASN A 262 -24.17 7.09 -27.47
N PHE A 263 -23.23 6.60 -26.66
CA PHE A 263 -22.10 5.83 -27.14
C PHE A 263 -22.55 4.40 -27.48
N ASN A 264 -22.55 4.07 -28.76
CA ASN A 264 -22.92 2.75 -29.24
C ASN A 264 -21.67 1.89 -29.45
N LEU A 265 -21.65 0.71 -28.83
CA LEU A 265 -20.58 -0.26 -29.02
C LEU A 265 -20.80 -1.06 -30.31
N PRO A 266 -19.74 -1.33 -31.10
CA PRO A 266 -19.85 -2.24 -32.23
C PRO A 266 -20.14 -3.67 -31.75
N ASP A 267 -21.15 -4.33 -32.34
CA ASP A 267 -21.59 -5.70 -31.98
C ASP A 267 -20.42 -6.71 -31.91
N ALA A 268 -19.45 -6.58 -32.82
CA ALA A 268 -18.31 -7.50 -32.94
C ALA A 268 -17.35 -7.49 -31.75
N ILE A 269 -17.40 -6.48 -30.87
CA ILE A 269 -16.50 -6.35 -29.71
C ILE A 269 -17.22 -6.08 -28.39
N HIS A 270 -18.56 -6.07 -28.40
CA HIS A 270 -19.42 -5.65 -27.28
C HIS A 270 -19.04 -6.32 -25.95
N GLU A 271 -19.12 -7.65 -25.86
CA GLU A 271 -18.87 -8.39 -24.62
C GLU A 271 -17.44 -8.22 -24.07
N ASN A 272 -16.44 -8.21 -24.97
CA ASN A 272 -15.04 -8.06 -24.59
C ASN A 272 -14.71 -6.63 -24.15
N PHE A 273 -15.32 -5.63 -24.79
CA PHE A 273 -15.12 -4.23 -24.45
C PHE A 273 -15.77 -3.88 -23.12
N GLU A 274 -17.00 -4.34 -22.90
CA GLU A 274 -17.75 -4.03 -21.69
C GLU A 274 -17.10 -4.61 -20.44
N SER A 275 -16.73 -5.89 -20.47
CA SER A 275 -16.03 -6.54 -19.36
C SER A 275 -14.68 -5.87 -19.00
N THR A 276 -14.07 -5.19 -19.97
CA THR A 276 -12.71 -4.64 -19.86
C THR A 276 -12.69 -3.15 -19.52
N PHE A 277 -13.39 -2.31 -20.29
CA PHE A 277 -13.26 -0.85 -20.27
C PHE A 277 -14.52 -0.14 -19.78
N PHE A 278 -15.69 -0.78 -19.90
CA PHE A 278 -16.98 -0.13 -19.72
C PHE A 278 -17.71 -0.66 -18.47
N ASP A 279 -18.77 0.03 -18.06
CA ASP A 279 -19.65 -0.43 -16.99
C ASP A 279 -21.06 0.09 -17.28
N TYR A 280 -21.83 -0.63 -18.10
CA TYR A 280 -23.10 -0.16 -18.65
C TYR A 280 -24.21 -0.21 -17.58
N GLU A 281 -24.17 0.72 -16.62
CA GLU A 281 -25.38 1.10 -15.89
C GLU A 281 -25.87 2.44 -16.42
N THR A 282 -27.13 2.48 -16.82
CA THR A 282 -27.76 3.56 -17.61
C THR A 282 -27.76 4.93 -16.90
N ASN A 283 -27.41 4.95 -15.61
CA ASN A 283 -27.36 6.12 -14.74
C ASN A 283 -25.92 6.54 -14.33
N ASN A 284 -24.88 5.83 -14.80
CA ASN A 284 -23.51 6.14 -14.45
C ASN A 284 -23.04 7.47 -15.08
N LYS A 285 -22.39 8.30 -14.25
CA LYS A 285 -21.69 9.51 -14.70
C LYS A 285 -20.20 9.26 -14.70
N TYR A 286 -19.57 9.57 -15.83
CA TYR A 286 -18.13 9.41 -16.04
C TYR A 286 -17.42 10.75 -16.00
N THR A 287 -16.25 10.78 -15.37
CA THR A 287 -15.29 11.87 -15.55
C THR A 287 -13.92 11.30 -15.90
N LEU A 288 -13.18 12.04 -16.72
CA LEU A 288 -11.88 11.65 -17.23
C LEU A 288 -10.82 12.67 -16.83
N ASN A 289 -9.72 12.20 -16.27
CA ASN A 289 -8.48 12.97 -16.13
C ASN A 289 -7.33 12.17 -16.75
N GLN A 290 -6.68 12.73 -17.76
CA GLN A 290 -5.57 12.06 -18.46
C GLN A 290 -4.24 12.58 -17.93
N ILE A 291 -3.38 11.67 -17.47
CA ILE A 291 -2.04 11.98 -16.96
C ILE A 291 -1.04 11.13 -17.75
N GLU A 292 -0.43 11.75 -18.76
CA GLU A 292 0.48 11.10 -19.71
C GLU A 292 -0.18 9.87 -20.38
N ASN A 293 0.29 8.65 -20.09
CA ASN A 293 -0.22 7.40 -20.66
C ASN A 293 -1.33 6.76 -19.82
N VAL A 294 -1.77 7.41 -18.75
CA VAL A 294 -2.76 6.89 -17.81
C VAL A 294 -4.04 7.71 -17.86
N ASP A 295 -5.14 7.06 -18.19
CA ASP A 295 -6.49 7.58 -18.05
C ASP A 295 -7.03 7.26 -16.66
N VAL A 296 -7.45 8.28 -15.93
CA VAL A 296 -8.20 8.15 -14.67
C VAL A 296 -9.68 8.33 -15.00
N VAL A 297 -10.40 7.21 -15.09
CA VAL A 297 -11.84 7.19 -15.34
C VAL A 297 -12.56 7.02 -14.01
N LYS A 298 -13.23 8.08 -13.54
CA LYS A 298 -14.11 7.99 -12.37
C LYS A 298 -15.51 7.66 -12.83
N ILE A 299 -16.15 6.73 -12.14
CA ILE A 299 -17.50 6.27 -12.38
C ILE A 299 -18.30 6.58 -11.11
N SER A 300 -19.41 7.27 -11.28
CA SER A 300 -20.32 7.59 -10.17
C SER A 300 -21.72 7.11 -10.52
N SER A 301 -22.27 6.23 -9.67
CA SER A 301 -23.65 5.75 -9.81
C SER A 301 -24.55 6.57 -8.88
N ALA A 302 -25.51 7.28 -9.47
CA ALA A 302 -26.49 8.04 -8.70
C ALA A 302 -27.47 7.13 -7.95
N GLU A 303 -27.64 5.90 -8.40
CA GLU A 303 -28.58 4.92 -7.82
C GLU A 303 -28.03 4.26 -6.56
N TYR A 304 -26.71 4.00 -6.55
CA TYR A 304 -26.03 3.32 -5.44
C TYR A 304 -25.22 4.24 -4.54
N GLU A 305 -25.16 5.55 -4.83
CA GLU A 305 -24.32 6.54 -4.15
C GLU A 305 -22.83 6.11 -4.07
N THR A 306 -22.36 5.35 -5.06
CA THR A 306 -21.00 4.84 -5.15
C THR A 306 -20.15 5.67 -6.11
N GLU A 307 -18.89 5.90 -5.74
CA GLU A 307 -17.85 6.43 -6.63
C GLU A 307 -16.70 5.42 -6.68
N SER A 308 -16.31 5.00 -7.89
CA SER A 308 -15.13 4.19 -8.13
C SER A 308 -14.21 4.85 -9.14
N ALA A 309 -12.93 4.51 -9.10
CA ALA A 309 -11.95 4.98 -10.06
C ALA A 309 -11.26 3.80 -10.74
N LYS A 310 -11.25 3.82 -12.07
CA LYS A 310 -10.47 2.91 -12.92
C LYS A 310 -9.23 3.67 -13.41
N LEU A 311 -8.07 3.03 -13.31
CA LEU A 311 -6.84 3.50 -13.93
C LEU A 311 -6.55 2.64 -15.15
N ILE A 312 -6.44 3.26 -16.31
CA ILE A 312 -6.21 2.58 -17.59
C ILE A 312 -4.91 3.14 -18.19
N CYS A 313 -3.85 2.33 -18.21
CA CYS A 313 -2.55 2.70 -18.74
C CYS A 313 -2.35 2.13 -20.14
N HIS A 314 -2.18 2.99 -21.14
CA HIS A 314 -1.89 2.58 -22.51
C HIS A 314 -0.41 2.24 -22.70
N ILE A 315 -0.15 1.16 -23.43
CA ILE A 315 1.18 0.64 -23.73
C ILE A 315 1.22 0.24 -25.21
N GLU A 316 2.00 0.97 -26.01
CA GLU A 316 2.34 0.55 -27.37
C GLU A 316 3.62 -0.29 -27.37
N TYR A 317 3.61 -1.42 -28.08
CA TYR A 317 4.79 -2.25 -28.31
C TYR A 317 4.76 -2.91 -29.68
N GLN A 318 5.75 -2.62 -30.54
CA GLN A 318 5.89 -3.19 -31.90
C GLN A 318 4.59 -3.07 -32.73
N GLY A 319 3.91 -1.92 -32.67
CA GLY A 319 2.66 -1.67 -33.38
C GLY A 319 1.43 -2.41 -32.83
N LYS A 320 1.53 -3.03 -31.65
CA LYS A 320 0.41 -3.64 -30.92
C LYS A 320 0.01 -2.76 -29.74
N ASN A 321 -1.28 -2.78 -29.41
CA ASN A 321 -1.87 -2.03 -28.31
C ASN A 321 -2.14 -2.92 -27.10
N PHE A 322 -1.67 -2.47 -25.94
CA PHE A 322 -1.90 -3.10 -24.65
C PHE A 322 -2.41 -2.08 -23.64
N TYR A 323 -3.17 -2.56 -22.66
CA TYR A 323 -3.70 -1.76 -21.57
C TYR A 323 -3.45 -2.47 -20.24
N ILE A 324 -2.87 -1.76 -19.26
CA ILE A 324 -2.90 -2.19 -17.87
C ILE A 324 -4.08 -1.49 -17.20
N ILE A 325 -5.02 -2.26 -16.66
CA ILE A 325 -6.24 -1.74 -16.05
C ILE A 325 -6.30 -2.16 -14.60
N SER A 326 -6.42 -1.19 -13.69
CA SER A 326 -6.71 -1.40 -12.28
C SER A 326 -8.08 -0.81 -11.94
N LYS A 327 -8.94 -1.60 -11.30
CA LYS A 327 -10.30 -1.20 -10.88
C LYS A 327 -10.30 -0.82 -9.38
N ASP A 328 -11.29 -0.04 -8.97
CA ASP A 328 -11.57 0.33 -7.58
C ASP A 328 -10.38 0.97 -6.84
N VAL A 329 -9.64 1.83 -7.55
CA VAL A 329 -8.44 2.46 -7.00
C VAL A 329 -8.81 3.54 -5.99
N SER A 330 -8.39 3.33 -4.74
CA SER A 330 -8.56 4.30 -3.65
C SER A 330 -7.90 5.65 -3.96
N GLN A 331 -8.48 6.73 -3.44
CA GLN A 331 -7.91 8.08 -3.55
C GLN A 331 -6.50 8.20 -2.97
N PHE A 332 -6.17 7.37 -1.96
CA PHE A 332 -4.86 7.34 -1.32
C PHE A 332 -3.80 6.74 -2.26
N THR A 333 -4.11 5.60 -2.87
CA THR A 333 -3.15 4.82 -3.68
C THR A 333 -3.08 5.25 -5.15
N LYS A 334 -4.04 6.07 -5.62
CA LYS A 334 -4.15 6.50 -7.01
C LYS A 334 -2.87 7.13 -7.58
N ASP A 335 -2.27 8.06 -6.85
CA ASP A 335 -1.10 8.80 -7.31
C ASP A 335 0.13 7.90 -7.48
N PHE A 336 0.29 6.94 -6.56
CA PHE A 336 1.30 5.88 -6.63
C PHE A 336 1.14 5.07 -7.93
N TYR A 337 -0.06 4.55 -8.22
CA TYR A 337 -0.30 3.73 -9.42
C TYR A 337 -0.09 4.52 -10.71
N ILE A 338 -0.51 5.79 -10.76
CA ILE A 338 -0.30 6.65 -11.94
C ILE A 338 1.19 6.78 -12.26
N LYS A 339 2.03 7.03 -11.25
CA LYS A 339 3.50 7.16 -11.44
C LYS A 339 4.15 5.85 -11.86
N MET A 340 3.77 4.75 -11.21
CA MET A 340 4.26 3.41 -11.55
C MET A 340 3.88 3.02 -12.98
N PHE A 341 2.62 3.20 -13.37
CA PHE A 341 2.12 2.88 -14.70
C PHE A 341 2.74 3.75 -15.79
N ASN A 342 2.87 5.06 -15.55
CA ASN A 342 3.54 5.94 -16.52
C ASN A 342 5.02 5.57 -16.71
N TYR A 343 5.72 5.25 -15.61
CA TYR A 343 7.10 4.76 -15.70
C TYR A 343 7.18 3.45 -16.48
N TYR A 344 6.29 2.49 -16.19
CA TYR A 344 6.26 1.21 -16.90
C TYR A 344 5.92 1.37 -18.38
N SER A 345 4.96 2.21 -18.74
CA SER A 345 4.58 2.42 -20.14
C SER A 345 5.75 2.97 -20.96
N LYS A 346 6.55 3.88 -20.38
CA LYS A 346 7.73 4.45 -21.02
C LYS A 346 8.90 3.46 -21.11
N ASN A 347 9.18 2.73 -20.03
CA ASN A 347 10.42 1.94 -19.91
C ASN A 347 10.23 0.42 -20.16
N LYS A 348 8.99 -0.06 -20.16
CA LYS A 348 8.60 -1.49 -20.20
C LYS A 348 9.24 -2.33 -19.08
N THR A 349 9.59 -1.67 -17.98
CA THR A 349 10.13 -2.24 -16.75
C THR A 349 9.81 -1.30 -15.59
N LEU A 350 9.76 -1.83 -14.36
CA LEU A 350 9.73 -1.03 -13.13
C LEU A 350 11.13 -0.91 -12.49
N GLY A 351 12.13 -1.61 -13.02
CA GLY A 351 13.51 -1.47 -12.59
C GLY A 351 14.06 -0.08 -12.95
N ILE A 352 14.79 0.53 -12.01
CA ILE A 352 15.50 1.79 -12.24
C ILE A 352 16.90 1.43 -12.78
N PRO A 353 17.29 1.90 -13.98
CA PRO A 353 18.64 1.75 -14.48
C PRO A 353 19.63 2.36 -13.47
N SER A 354 20.63 1.57 -13.09
CA SER A 354 21.70 1.96 -12.17
C SER A 354 22.66 2.98 -12.78
#